data_AF-A0A8T6TZS8-F1
#
_entry.id   AF-A0A8T6TZS8-F1
#
_cell.length_a   1.000
_cell.length_b   1.000
_cell.length_c   1.000
_cell.angle_alpha   90.00
_cell.angle_beta   90.00
_cell.angle_gamma   90.00
#
_symmetry.space_group_name_H-M   'P 1'
#
loop_
_entity.id
_entity.type
_entity.pdbx_description
1 polymer ?
#
loop_
_entity_poly.entity_id
_entity_poly.type
_entity_poly.pdbx_seq_one_letter_code
_entity_poly.pdbx_strand_id
1 'polypeptide(L)'
;MGYLKNHLATVVVGVFSAVLSVLWFAFDGLLPGVQDSYINFVFTMAVPISWFLTFTCWIAQKSADYMKKWEEAHGHGEKKSLNKQTQRQYFTSEGKKASNSEIKEAQTELTDDLNRLRDTVKLKDEEIERLKQEIANLETLVQIESLKSELANLKMLASQRKKRSKTKD
;
A
#
# COMPACT_ATOMS: atom_id res chain seq x y z
N MET A 1 -36.75 2.01 11.95
CA MET A 1 -35.79 3.12 12.15
C MET A 1 -35.87 3.55 13.60
N GLY A 2 -34.94 3.09 14.46
CA GLY A 2 -34.95 3.40 15.89
C GLY A 2 -34.45 4.83 16.15
N TYR A 3 -35.02 5.48 17.18
CA TYR A 3 -34.80 6.90 17.54
C TYR A 3 -33.32 7.25 17.83
N LEU A 4 -32.45 6.25 18.03
CA LEU A 4 -31.02 6.37 18.34
C LEU A 4 -30.13 5.73 17.27
N LYS A 5 -30.47 5.92 15.97
CA LYS A 5 -29.66 5.53 14.79
C LYS A 5 -28.15 5.51 15.12
N ASN A 6 -27.52 4.33 15.06
CA ASN A 6 -26.08 4.05 15.25
C ASN A 6 -25.35 4.67 16.46
N HIS A 7 -25.97 5.58 17.21
CA HIS A 7 -25.40 6.34 18.31
C HIS A 7 -25.64 5.72 19.69
N LEU A 8 -26.48 4.68 19.75
CA LEU A 8 -26.84 4.00 21.00
C LEU A 8 -25.62 3.60 21.84
N ALA A 9 -24.56 3.08 21.23
CA ALA A 9 -23.36 2.65 21.96
C ALA A 9 -22.67 3.81 22.71
N THR A 10 -22.33 4.90 22.01
CA THR A 10 -21.78 6.12 22.62
C THR A 10 -22.69 6.74 23.67
N VAL A 11 -24.01 6.75 23.45
CA VAL A 11 -24.95 7.30 24.44
C VAL A 11 -24.94 6.44 25.71
N VAL A 12 -24.99 5.12 25.58
CA VAL A 12 -24.98 4.21 26.73
C VAL A 12 -23.67 4.30 27.51
N VAL A 13 -22.51 4.27 26.83
CA VAL A 13 -21.20 4.37 27.50
C VAL A 13 -20.96 5.76 28.09
N GLY A 14 -21.45 6.82 27.43
CA GLY A 14 -21.35 8.20 27.93
C GLY A 14 -22.20 8.44 29.17
N VAL A 15 -23.45 7.95 29.19
CA VAL A 15 -24.31 8.01 30.37
C VAL A 15 -23.69 7.21 31.52
N PHE A 16 -23.16 6.02 31.23
CA PHE A 16 -22.45 5.22 32.23
C PHE A 16 -21.23 5.94 32.81
N SER A 17 -20.41 6.57 31.96
CA SER A 17 -19.25 7.38 32.37
C SER A 17 -19.65 8.57 33.24
N ALA A 18 -20.76 9.24 32.89
CA ALA A 18 -21.30 10.35 33.67
C ALA A 18 -21.81 9.88 35.05
N VAL A 19 -22.55 8.77 35.10
CA VAL A 19 -23.02 8.18 36.36
C VAL A 19 -21.83 7.80 37.25
N LEU A 20 -20.80 7.16 36.71
CA LEU A 20 -19.59 6.84 37.47
C LEU A 20 -18.87 8.09 37.99
N SER A 21 -18.82 9.16 37.20
CA SER A 21 -18.20 10.43 37.60
C SER A 21 -19.00 11.12 38.72
N VAL A 22 -20.33 11.18 38.59
CA VAL A 22 -21.22 11.75 39.62
C VAL A 22 -21.18 10.91 40.89
N LEU A 23 -21.15 9.58 40.76
CA LEU A 23 -21.05 8.67 41.89
C LEU A 23 -19.73 8.86 42.65
N TRP A 24 -18.62 9.13 41.94
CA TRP A 24 -17.36 9.53 42.58
C TRP A 24 -17.52 10.84 43.37
N PHE A 25 -18.03 11.91 42.76
CA PHE A 25 -18.25 13.18 43.49
C PHE A 25 -19.20 13.02 44.68
N ALA A 26 -20.21 12.16 44.58
CA ALA A 26 -21.12 11.86 45.67
C ALA A 26 -20.43 11.14 46.84
N PHE A 27 -19.49 10.22 46.57
CA PHE A 27 -18.70 9.58 47.61
C PHE A 27 -17.80 10.58 48.35
N ASP A 28 -17.21 11.54 47.64
CA ASP A 28 -16.33 12.56 48.22
C ASP A 28 -17.12 13.59 49.08
N GLY A 29 -18.33 13.97 48.64
CA GLY A 29 -19.12 15.03 49.28
C GLY A 29 -20.20 14.57 50.28
N LEU A 30 -20.81 13.39 50.11
CA LEU A 30 -22.00 12.97 50.87
C LEU A 30 -21.68 12.06 52.05
N LEU A 31 -20.56 11.34 52.01
CA LEU A 31 -20.15 10.36 53.04
C LEU A 31 -18.67 10.57 53.44
N PRO A 32 -18.32 11.73 54.02
CA PRO A 32 -16.98 11.96 54.56
C PRO A 32 -16.70 10.95 55.68
N GLY A 33 -15.94 9.89 55.35
CA GLY A 33 -15.64 8.78 56.26
C GLY A 33 -15.79 7.37 55.66
N VAL A 34 -16.41 7.23 54.48
CA VAL A 34 -16.54 5.95 53.73
C VAL A 34 -15.59 5.95 52.51
N GLN A 35 -14.49 6.68 52.61
CA GLN A 35 -13.48 6.76 51.56
C GLN A 35 -12.36 5.76 51.84
N ASP A 36 -12.61 4.49 51.53
CA ASP A 36 -11.52 3.51 51.50
C ASP A 36 -10.55 3.87 50.38
N SER A 37 -9.25 3.85 50.67
CA SER A 37 -8.17 4.16 49.71
C SER A 37 -8.29 3.35 48.41
N TYR A 38 -8.87 2.15 48.50
CA TYR A 38 -9.13 1.29 47.35
C TYR A 38 -10.23 1.83 46.41
N ILE A 39 -11.32 2.36 46.96
CA ILE A 39 -12.45 2.87 46.15
C ILE A 39 -12.02 4.12 45.39
N ASN A 40 -11.31 5.04 46.06
CA ASN A 40 -10.79 6.25 45.42
C ASN A 40 -9.86 5.92 44.24
N PHE A 41 -8.96 4.95 44.41
CA PHE A 41 -8.03 4.51 43.38
C PHE A 41 -8.76 3.90 42.17
N VAL A 42 -9.74 3.02 42.41
CA VAL A 42 -10.54 2.41 41.34
C VAL A 42 -11.30 3.46 40.54
N PHE A 43 -11.97 4.42 41.20
CA PHE A 43 -12.68 5.49 40.50
C PHE A 43 -11.74 6.44 39.75
N THR A 44 -10.57 6.73 40.33
CA THR A 44 -9.52 7.55 39.70
C THR A 44 -9.01 6.97 38.39
N MET A 45 -8.95 5.65 38.26
CA MET A 45 -8.56 5.00 37.01
C MET A 45 -9.75 4.71 36.10
N ALA A 46 -10.90 4.33 36.66
CA ALA A 46 -12.08 3.92 35.89
C ALA A 46 -12.76 5.09 35.17
N VAL A 47 -12.81 6.29 35.77
CA VAL A 47 -13.41 7.47 35.16
C VAL A 47 -12.67 7.92 33.89
N PRO A 48 -11.34 8.13 33.87
CA PRO A 48 -10.65 8.48 32.63
C PRO A 48 -10.74 7.37 31.57
N ILE A 49 -10.71 6.09 31.96
CA ILE A 49 -10.86 4.97 31.02
C ILE A 49 -12.26 4.96 30.36
N SER A 50 -13.32 5.17 31.14
CA SER A 50 -14.70 5.21 30.62
C SER A 50 -14.96 6.44 29.72
N TRP A 51 -14.38 7.59 30.05
CA TRP A 51 -14.41 8.77 29.16
C TRP A 51 -13.62 8.53 27.86
N PHE A 52 -12.48 7.86 27.93
CA PHE A 52 -11.70 7.47 26.75
C PHE A 52 -12.47 6.51 25.83
N LEU A 53 -13.16 5.51 26.39
CA LEU A 53 -14.02 4.61 25.64
C LEU A 53 -15.21 5.33 25.00
N THR A 54 -15.78 6.31 25.71
CA THR A 54 -16.86 7.16 25.17
C THR A 54 -16.37 7.96 23.98
N PHE A 55 -15.19 8.58 24.08
CA PHE A 55 -14.58 9.31 22.97
C PHE A 55 -14.27 8.40 21.78
N THR A 56 -13.74 7.21 22.04
CA THR A 56 -13.45 6.22 21.00
C THR A 56 -14.72 5.75 20.29
N CYS A 57 -15.80 5.46 21.04
CA CYS A 57 -17.11 5.13 20.45
C CYS A 57 -17.68 6.29 19.64
N TRP A 58 -17.51 7.53 20.11
CA TRP A 58 -17.94 8.73 19.40
C TRP A 58 -17.21 8.88 18.07
N ILE A 59 -15.88 8.71 18.04
CA ILE A 59 -15.08 8.74 16.81
C ILE A 59 -15.52 7.62 15.86
N ALA A 60 -15.70 6.40 16.36
CA ALA A 60 -16.10 5.25 15.55
C ALA A 60 -17.48 5.43 14.91
N GLN A 61 -18.41 6.10 15.61
CA GLN A 61 -19.70 6.44 15.04
C GLN A 61 -19.59 7.58 14.04
N LYS A 62 -18.82 8.61 14.37
CA LYS A 62 -18.59 9.75 13.49
C LYS A 62 -17.97 9.32 12.16
N SER A 63 -17.02 8.37 12.18
CA SER A 63 -16.44 7.80 10.96
C SER A 63 -17.47 7.01 10.14
N ALA A 64 -18.30 6.18 10.79
CA ALA A 64 -19.38 5.46 10.11
C ALA A 64 -20.43 6.40 9.49
N ASP A 65 -20.75 7.51 10.15
CA ASP A 65 -21.69 8.51 9.63
C ASP A 65 -21.10 9.32 8.48
N TYR A 66 -19.80 9.63 8.52
CA TYR A 66 -19.12 10.21 7.36
C TYR A 66 -19.22 9.27 6.17
N MET A 67 -18.94 7.97 6.35
CA MET A 67 -19.04 6.99 5.26
C MET A 67 -20.46 6.93 4.65
N LYS A 68 -21.52 6.91 5.49
CA LYS A 68 -22.90 6.91 4.99
C LYS A 68 -23.29 8.21 4.27
N LYS A 69 -22.80 9.36 4.73
CA LYS A 69 -23.07 10.65 4.08
C LYS A 69 -22.37 10.78 2.72
N TRP A 70 -21.18 10.19 2.57
CA TRP A 70 -20.51 10.08 1.27
C TRP A 70 -21.24 9.13 0.32
N GLU A 71 -21.89 8.10 0.86
CA GLU A 71 -22.68 7.12 0.09
C GLU A 71 -24.03 7.69 -0.41
N GLU A 72 -24.75 8.46 0.40
CA GLU A 72 -25.98 9.15 -0.03
C GLU A 72 -25.72 10.27 -1.06
N ALA A 73 -24.58 10.97 -0.98
CA ALA A 73 -24.21 12.02 -1.93
C ALA A 73 -23.89 11.49 -3.35
N HIS A 74 -23.57 10.19 -3.46
CA HIS A 74 -23.34 9.50 -4.74
C HIS A 74 -24.48 8.51 -5.10
N GLY A 75 -25.51 8.43 -4.27
CA GLY A 75 -26.50 7.34 -4.29
C GLY A 75 -27.92 7.79 -4.61
N HIS A 76 -28.14 8.49 -5.71
CA HIS A 76 -29.46 8.49 -6.37
C HIS A 76 -29.44 7.51 -7.54
N GLY A 77 -29.28 6.23 -7.23
CA GLY A 77 -29.21 5.18 -8.25
C GLY A 77 -28.94 3.80 -7.67
N GLU A 78 -30.02 3.07 -7.45
CA GLU A 78 -30.07 1.60 -7.48
C GLU A 78 -29.38 0.80 -6.36
N LYS A 79 -30.28 0.26 -5.54
CA LYS A 79 -30.23 -1.04 -4.88
C LYS A 79 -29.41 -2.09 -5.66
N LYS A 80 -28.56 -2.82 -4.93
CA LYS A 80 -27.87 -4.09 -5.29
C LYS A 80 -26.69 -3.94 -6.26
N SER A 81 -25.47 -4.16 -5.77
CA SER A 81 -24.56 -5.22 -6.26
C SER A 81 -23.17 -5.05 -5.64
N LEU A 82 -22.50 -6.19 -5.49
CA LEU A 82 -21.12 -6.32 -5.07
C LEU A 82 -20.16 -5.44 -5.89
N ASN A 83 -19.04 -5.09 -5.25
CA ASN A 83 -17.75 -4.74 -5.88
C ASN A 83 -17.67 -3.34 -6.52
N LYS A 84 -17.03 -2.38 -5.82
CA LYS A 84 -15.91 -1.59 -6.37
C LYS A 84 -15.31 -0.61 -5.36
N GLN A 85 -14.02 -0.85 -5.09
CA GLN A 85 -12.97 0.14 -5.18
C GLN A 85 -13.03 1.35 -4.21
N THR A 86 -12.52 1.08 -3.01
CA THR A 86 -11.91 2.01 -2.05
C THR A 86 -11.27 3.25 -2.69
N GLN A 87 -11.92 4.41 -2.57
CA GLN A 87 -11.29 5.70 -2.85
C GLN A 87 -10.72 6.26 -1.53
N ARG A 88 -9.43 5.99 -1.30
CA ARG A 88 -8.66 6.48 -0.14
C ARG A 88 -8.51 8.00 -0.21
N GLN A 89 -8.90 8.72 0.85
CA GLN A 89 -8.50 10.12 1.06
C GLN A 89 -7.09 10.14 1.67
N TYR A 90 -6.14 10.79 0.99
CA TYR A 90 -4.77 10.93 1.47
C TYR A 90 -4.56 12.35 2.04
N PHE A 91 -4.06 12.42 3.27
CA PHE A 91 -3.57 13.65 3.88
C PHE A 91 -2.08 13.79 3.58
N THR A 92 -1.64 14.98 3.16
CA THR A 92 -0.22 15.27 2.99
C THR A 92 0.42 15.54 4.35
N SER A 93 1.74 15.32 4.46
CA SER A 93 2.56 15.46 5.68
C SER A 93 2.50 16.85 6.36
N GLU A 94 1.89 17.85 5.74
CA GLU A 94 1.97 19.25 6.16
C GLU A 94 0.64 19.84 6.66
N GLY A 95 -0.41 19.04 6.82
CA GLY A 95 -1.68 19.49 7.42
C GLY A 95 -2.49 20.52 6.61
N LYS A 96 -2.03 20.91 5.42
CA LYS A 96 -2.76 21.78 4.50
C LYS A 96 -3.69 20.93 3.64
N LYS A 97 -4.99 21.24 3.64
CA LYS A 97 -5.97 20.62 2.72
C LYS A 97 -5.55 20.93 1.28
N ALA A 98 -4.91 19.97 0.61
CA ALA A 98 -4.65 20.07 -0.82
C ALA A 98 -6.01 20.23 -1.52
N SER A 99 -6.14 21.29 -2.33
CA SER A 99 -7.37 21.51 -3.09
C SER A 99 -7.56 20.36 -4.08
N ASN A 100 -8.81 19.94 -4.31
CA ASN A 100 -9.10 18.88 -5.29
C ASN A 100 -8.56 19.20 -6.71
N SER A 101 -8.31 20.47 -7.01
CA SER A 101 -7.63 20.94 -8.23
C SER A 101 -6.16 20.54 -8.27
N GLU A 102 -5.39 20.79 -7.22
CA GLU A 102 -3.95 20.45 -7.15
C GLU A 102 -3.74 18.93 -7.20
N ILE A 103 -4.64 18.15 -6.57
CA ILE A 103 -4.59 16.68 -6.63
C ILE A 103 -4.88 16.18 -8.04
N LYS A 104 -5.83 16.78 -8.76
CA LYS A 104 -6.13 16.42 -10.14
C LYS A 104 -5.00 16.79 -11.09
N GLU A 105 -4.39 17.96 -10.88
CA GLU A 105 -3.23 18.43 -11.64
C GLU A 105 -2.03 17.50 -11.42
N ALA A 106 -1.70 17.19 -10.17
CA ALA A 106 -0.67 16.20 -9.84
C ALA A 106 -0.99 14.82 -10.42
N GLN A 107 -2.26 14.39 -10.38
CA GLN A 107 -2.65 13.10 -10.99
C GLN A 107 -2.44 13.11 -12.50
N THR A 108 -2.76 14.20 -13.20
CA THR A 108 -2.53 14.32 -14.65
C THR A 108 -1.04 14.36 -14.98
N GLU A 109 -0.23 15.06 -14.19
CA GLU A 109 1.23 15.13 -14.35
C GLU A 109 1.87 13.75 -14.13
N LEU A 110 1.54 13.06 -13.03
CA LEU A 110 2.02 11.70 -12.77
C LEU A 110 1.56 10.71 -13.86
N THR A 111 0.36 10.91 -14.43
CA THR A 111 -0.11 10.06 -15.52
C THR A 111 0.68 10.30 -16.80
N ASP A 112 1.01 11.56 -17.10
CA ASP A 112 1.85 11.90 -18.24
C ASP A 112 3.28 11.36 -18.08
N ASP A 113 3.89 11.55 -16.92
CA ASP A 113 5.21 11.02 -16.58
C ASP A 113 5.25 9.49 -16.64
N LEU A 114 4.19 8.81 -16.17
CA LEU A 114 4.10 7.36 -16.25
C LEU A 114 4.01 6.87 -17.70
N ASN A 115 3.27 7.58 -18.56
CA ASN A 115 3.19 7.25 -19.98
C ASN A 115 4.54 7.49 -20.68
N ARG A 116 5.20 8.61 -20.40
CA ARG A 116 6.55 8.93 -20.91
C ARG A 116 7.58 7.89 -20.48
N LEU A 117 7.55 7.48 -19.22
CA LEU A 117 8.46 6.46 -18.70
C LEU A 117 8.19 5.11 -19.34
N ARG A 118 6.92 4.74 -19.51
CA ARG A 118 6.51 3.52 -20.22
C ARG A 118 7.02 3.48 -21.64
N ASP A 119 6.89 4.58 -22.38
CA ASP A 119 7.36 4.64 -23.77
C ASP A 119 8.89 4.61 -23.85
N THR A 120 9.59 5.24 -22.89
CA THR A 120 11.05 5.14 -22.76
C THR A 120 11.49 3.70 -22.48
N VAL A 121 10.80 2.98 -21.61
CA VAL A 121 11.10 1.58 -21.30
C VAL A 121 10.88 0.69 -22.52
N LYS A 122 9.78 0.87 -23.27
CA LYS A 122 9.54 0.12 -24.51
C LYS A 122 10.66 0.31 -25.53
N LEU A 123 11.09 1.55 -25.75
CA LEU A 123 12.21 1.83 -26.66
C LEU A 123 13.51 1.17 -26.19
N LYS A 124 13.77 1.15 -24.88
CA LYS A 124 14.93 0.45 -24.32
C LYS A 124 14.83 -1.06 -24.44
N ASP A 125 13.64 -1.64 -24.29
CA ASP A 125 13.42 -3.07 -24.50
C ASP A 125 13.68 -3.46 -25.97
N GLU A 126 13.23 -2.65 -26.92
CA GLU A 126 13.55 -2.82 -28.36
C GLU A 126 15.07 -2.72 -28.62
N GLU A 127 15.75 -1.78 -27.97
CA GLU A 127 17.21 -1.63 -28.08
C GLU A 127 17.95 -2.82 -27.46
N ILE A 128 17.49 -3.34 -26.32
CA ILE A 128 18.03 -4.54 -25.69
C ILE A 128 17.86 -5.77 -26.59
N GLU A 129 16.70 -5.93 -27.23
CA GLU A 129 16.46 -7.05 -28.14
C GLU A 129 17.39 -6.98 -29.37
N ARG A 130 17.53 -5.79 -29.95
CA ARG A 130 18.45 -5.54 -31.06
C ARG A 130 19.90 -5.85 -30.67
N LEU A 131 20.37 -5.34 -29.53
CA LEU A 131 21.73 -5.58 -29.05
C LEU A 131 21.97 -7.06 -28.75
N LYS A 132 20.99 -7.76 -28.18
CA LYS A 132 21.07 -9.22 -27.95
C LYS A 132 21.23 -9.99 -29.25
N GLN A 133 20.50 -9.59 -30.30
CA GLN A 133 20.64 -10.19 -31.63
C GLN A 133 22.03 -9.92 -32.22
N GLU A 134 22.56 -8.70 -32.06
CA GLU A 134 23.90 -8.34 -32.53
C GLU A 134 24.99 -9.15 -31.81
N ILE A 135 24.89 -9.30 -30.49
CA ILE A 135 25.81 -10.14 -29.70
C ILE A 135 25.76 -11.59 -30.18
N ALA A 136 24.56 -12.17 -30.37
CA ALA A 136 24.41 -13.53 -30.86
C ALA A 136 25.05 -13.72 -32.26
N ASN A 137 24.87 -12.74 -33.14
CA ASN A 137 25.49 -12.76 -34.46
C ASN A 137 27.03 -12.67 -34.38
N LEU A 138 27.57 -11.81 -33.52
CA LEU A 138 29.02 -11.69 -33.32
C LEU A 138 29.62 -12.96 -32.70
N GLU A 139 28.97 -13.58 -31.72
CA GLU A 139 29.42 -14.86 -31.13
C GLU A 139 29.46 -15.98 -32.17
N THR A 140 28.45 -16.08 -33.03
CA THR A 140 28.44 -17.08 -34.11
C THR A 140 29.56 -16.85 -35.12
N LEU A 141 29.87 -15.59 -35.46
CA LEU A 141 31.00 -15.25 -36.32
C LEU A 141 32.33 -15.70 -35.71
N VAL A 142 32.57 -15.39 -34.44
CA VAL A 142 33.79 -15.79 -33.71
C VAL A 142 33.94 -17.31 -33.67
N GLN A 143 32.85 -18.05 -33.45
CA GLN A 143 32.87 -19.52 -33.49
C GLN A 143 33.19 -20.07 -34.88
N ILE A 144 32.70 -19.45 -35.96
CA ILE A 144 33.04 -19.85 -37.33
C ILE A 144 34.53 -19.62 -37.58
N GLU A 145 35.09 -18.51 -37.10
CA GLU A 145 36.50 -18.19 -37.27
C GLU A 145 37.40 -19.18 -36.50
N SER A 146 37.03 -19.54 -35.26
CA SER A 146 37.77 -20.56 -34.50
C SER A 146 37.70 -21.93 -35.17
N LEU A 147 36.50 -22.38 -35.59
CA LEU A 147 36.33 -23.64 -36.33
C LEU A 147 37.12 -23.67 -37.63
N LYS A 148 37.18 -22.56 -38.36
CA LYS A 148 37.98 -22.42 -39.58
C LYS A 148 39.47 -22.53 -39.29
N SER A 149 39.95 -21.96 -38.18
CA SER A 149 41.34 -22.06 -37.75
C SER A 149 41.72 -23.50 -37.34
N GLU A 150 40.82 -24.18 -36.60
CA GLU A 150 40.99 -25.58 -36.19
C GLU A 150 41.01 -26.51 -37.41
N LEU A 151 40.08 -26.32 -38.36
CA LEU A 151 40.03 -27.12 -39.58
C LEU A 151 41.28 -26.92 -40.44
N ALA A 152 41.77 -25.68 -40.56
CA ALA A 152 43.04 -25.40 -41.25
C ALA A 152 44.23 -26.11 -40.58
N ASN A 153 44.29 -26.10 -39.25
CA ASN A 153 45.33 -26.79 -38.49
C ASN A 153 45.26 -28.32 -38.65
N LEU A 154 44.06 -28.91 -38.50
CA LEU A 154 43.83 -30.34 -38.70
C LEU A 154 44.20 -30.78 -40.13
N LYS A 155 43.86 -29.97 -41.14
CA LYS A 155 44.24 -30.22 -42.54
C LYS A 155 45.75 -30.19 -42.76
N MET A 156 46.46 -29.26 -42.12
CA MET A 156 47.93 -29.23 -42.17
C MET A 156 48.54 -30.48 -41.52
N LEU A 157 48.06 -30.87 -40.34
CA LEU A 157 48.52 -32.07 -39.64
C LEU A 157 48.28 -33.34 -40.45
N ALA A 158 47.10 -33.48 -41.06
CA ALA A 158 46.78 -34.61 -41.94
C ALA A 158 47.69 -34.64 -43.19
N SER A 159 47.96 -33.48 -43.80
CA SER A 159 48.88 -33.34 -44.94
C SER A 159 50.33 -33.70 -44.58
N GLN A 160 50.82 -33.24 -43.42
CA GLN A 160 52.14 -33.60 -42.91
C GLN A 160 52.26 -35.11 -42.64
N ARG A 161 51.21 -35.71 -42.03
CA ARG A 161 51.18 -37.17 -41.80
C ARG A 161 51.21 -37.95 -43.12
N LYS A 162 50.46 -37.50 -44.13
CA LYS A 162 50.44 -38.10 -45.47
C LYS A 162 51.80 -37.96 -46.19
N LYS A 163 52.47 -36.81 -46.09
CA LYS A 163 53.84 -36.63 -46.63
C LYS A 163 54.84 -37.55 -45.94
N ARG A 164 54.81 -37.64 -44.59
CA ARG A 164 55.68 -38.54 -43.82
C ARG A 164 55.49 -40.02 -44.16
N SER A 165 54.29 -40.44 -44.54
CA SER A 165 54.05 -41.82 -44.99
C SER A 165 54.66 -42.10 -46.37
N LYS A 166 54.69 -41.12 -47.28
CA LYS A 166 55.26 -41.29 -48.63
C LYS A 166 56.78 -41.20 -48.72
N THR A 167 57.46 -40.64 -47.72
CA THR A 167 58.93 -40.53 -47.69
C THR A 167 59.60 -41.73 -47.00
N LYS A 168 58.82 -42.67 -46.46
CA LYS A 168 59.31 -43.88 -45.79
C LYS A 168 59.25 -45.15 -46.66
N ASP A 169 58.75 -45.03 -47.88
CA ASP A 169 58.83 -46.02 -48.96
C ASP A 169 59.87 -45.53 -49.99
#